data_AF-A0A914QYH2-F1
#
_entry.id   AF-A0A914QYH2-F1
#
_cell.length_a   1.000
_cell.length_b   1.000
_cell.length_c   1.000
_cell.angle_alpha   90.00
_cell.angle_beta   90.00
_cell.angle_gamma   90.00
#
_symmetry.space_group_name_H-M   'P 1'
#
loop_
_entity.id
_entity.type
_entity.pdbx_description
1 polymer ?
#
loop_
_entity_poly.entity_id
_entity_poly.type
_entity_poly.pdbx_seq_one_letter_code
_entity_poly.pdbx_strand_id
1 'polypeptide(L)'
;MGIKDEYERARTYIRDEFSIKKATGQLFVFETTIRFVGGLLILFGLTGEQFYKTKAQGIANALLPAFETPSGIAKSLVNPVTKTSINYNWAQSGSSILAEFGDSFYEYLIKSYLLTNKTDSQAIRMHKEASDAIQKQ
;
A
#
# COMPACT_ATOMS: atom_id res chain seq x y z
N MET A 1 -6.51 0.88 23.80
CA MET A 1 -6.01 -0.44 24.22
C MET A 1 -5.09 -0.41 25.45
N GLY A 2 -4.48 0.73 25.83
CA GLY A 2 -3.75 0.83 27.11
C GLY A 2 -2.38 0.13 27.17
N ILE A 3 -1.94 -0.48 26.07
CA ILE A 3 -0.69 -1.26 25.91
C ILE A 3 0.55 -0.36 25.72
N LYS A 4 0.86 0.47 26.72
CA LYS A 4 1.92 1.49 26.64
C LYS A 4 3.33 0.89 26.55
N ASP A 5 3.61 -0.17 27.30
CA ASP A 5 4.96 -0.75 27.36
C ASP A 5 5.31 -1.46 26.06
N GLU A 6 4.37 -2.22 25.49
CA GLU A 6 4.50 -2.83 24.16
C GLU A 6 4.73 -1.76 23.09
N TYR A 7 3.96 -0.67 23.17
CA TYR A 7 4.08 0.44 22.24
C TYR A 7 5.47 1.08 22.32
N GLU A 8 5.99 1.38 23.51
CA GLU A 8 7.31 2.01 23.64
C GLU A 8 8.45 1.10 23.16
N ARG A 9 8.35 -0.21 23.41
CA ARG A 9 9.31 -1.19 22.85
C ARG A 9 9.28 -1.18 21.32
N ALA A 10 8.09 -1.27 20.73
CA ALA A 10 7.92 -1.26 19.27
C ALA A 10 8.36 0.08 18.65
N ARG A 11 8.00 1.20 19.28
CA ARG A 11 8.38 2.55 18.89
C ARG A 11 9.90 2.71 18.85
N THR A 12 10.60 2.27 19.89
CA THR A 12 12.06 2.33 19.97
C THR A 12 12.70 1.50 18.85
N TYR A 13 12.23 0.26 18.64
CA TYR A 13 12.70 -0.57 17.53
C TYR A 13 12.45 0.08 16.16
N ILE A 14 11.25 0.61 15.94
CA ILE A 14 10.93 1.28 14.67
C ILE A 14 11.85 2.46 14.46
N ARG A 15 12.07 3.30 15.48
CA ARG A 15 12.92 4.49 15.39
C ARG A 15 14.37 4.13 15.07
N ASP A 16 14.95 3.24 15.85
CA ASP A 16 16.41 3.07 15.93
C ASP A 16 16.91 1.90 15.06
N GLU A 17 16.13 0.83 14.95
CA GLU A 17 16.58 -0.43 14.32
C GLU A 17 15.97 -0.69 12.94
N PHE A 18 14.70 -0.35 12.75
CA PHE A 18 13.99 -0.61 11.51
C PHE A 18 14.50 0.28 10.37
N SER A 19 14.87 -0.35 9.25
CA SER A 19 15.28 0.32 8.03
C SER A 19 14.94 -0.52 6.80
N ILE A 20 14.25 0.08 5.83
CA ILE A 20 13.92 -0.57 4.55
C ILE A 20 15.15 -1.01 3.77
N LYS A 21 16.31 -0.37 4.01
CA LYS A 21 17.59 -0.73 3.38
C LYS A 21 18.10 -2.11 3.83
N LYS A 22 17.60 -2.64 4.96
CA LYS A 22 17.95 -3.98 5.45
C LYS A 22 17.13 -5.09 4.76
N ALA A 23 16.19 -4.77 3.86
CA ALA A 23 15.41 -5.76 3.14
C ALA A 23 16.28 -6.53 2.12
N THR A 24 16.30 -7.86 2.21
CA THR A 24 17.19 -8.73 1.42
C THR A 24 16.48 -9.54 0.32
N GLY A 25 15.20 -9.22 0.03
CA GLY A 25 14.39 -9.98 -0.93
C GLY A 25 13.39 -9.12 -1.69
N GLN A 26 12.52 -9.79 -2.46
CA GLN A 26 11.40 -9.13 -3.12
C GLN A 26 10.33 -8.74 -2.11
N LEU A 27 9.79 -7.54 -2.28
CA LEU A 27 8.67 -7.01 -1.52
C LEU A 27 7.40 -7.13 -2.34
N PHE A 28 6.34 -7.61 -1.70
CA PHE A 28 4.99 -7.54 -2.25
C PHE A 28 4.51 -6.09 -2.16
N VAL A 29 4.24 -5.47 -3.30
CA VAL A 29 3.91 -4.03 -3.39
C VAL A 29 2.62 -3.71 -2.64
N PHE A 30 1.57 -4.52 -2.86
CA PHE A 30 0.29 -4.38 -2.17
C PHE A 30 0.45 -4.51 -0.65
N GLU A 31 0.97 -5.64 -0.18
CA GLU A 31 1.08 -5.95 1.25
C GLU A 31 1.98 -4.95 2.00
N THR A 32 3.08 -4.55 1.37
CA THR A 32 4.00 -3.58 1.98
C THR A 32 3.34 -2.20 2.10
N THR A 33 2.50 -1.83 1.13
CA THR A 33 1.75 -0.57 1.16
C THR A 33 0.72 -0.57 2.29
N ILE A 34 -0.16 -1.57 2.36
CA ILE A 34 -1.25 -1.57 3.35
C ILE A 34 -0.76 -1.82 4.77
N ARG A 35 0.29 -2.63 4.97
CA ARG A 35 0.78 -3.00 6.32
C ARG A 35 1.79 -2.00 6.87
N PHE A 36 2.80 -1.63 6.08
CA PHE A 36 3.89 -0.80 6.57
C PHE A 36 3.63 0.69 6.32
N VAL A 37 3.36 1.08 5.07
CA VAL A 37 3.13 2.51 4.76
C VAL A 37 1.88 3.00 5.48
N GLY A 38 0.76 2.28 5.37
CA GLY A 38 -0.48 2.61 6.09
C GLY A 38 -0.30 2.66 7.60
N GLY A 39 0.32 1.63 8.19
CA GLY A 39 0.56 1.55 9.62
C GLY A 39 1.43 2.70 10.16
N LEU A 40 2.52 3.03 9.47
CA LEU A 40 3.40 4.13 9.86
C LEU A 40 2.72 5.50 9.70
N LEU A 41 1.89 5.70 8.67
CA LEU A 41 1.13 6.94 8.51
C LEU A 41 0.07 7.12 9.60
N ILE A 42 -0.60 6.04 10.01
CA ILE A 42 -1.54 6.07 11.15
C ILE A 42 -0.78 6.42 12.43
N LEU A 43 0.37 5.80 12.69
CA LEU A 43 1.19 6.12 13.86
C LEU A 43 1.61 7.60 13.85
N PHE A 44 2.05 8.12 12.71
CA PHE A 44 2.32 9.55 12.55
C PHE A 44 1.09 10.42 12.84
N GLY A 45 -0.09 10.06 12.32
CA GLY A 45 -1.33 10.80 12.55
C GLY A 45 -1.78 10.79 14.01
N LEU A 46 -1.51 9.71 14.75
CA LEU A 46 -1.88 9.56 16.16
C LEU A 46 -0.87 10.21 17.12
N THR A 47 0.43 10.20 16.79
CA THR A 47 1.50 10.59 17.73
C THR A 47 2.18 11.91 17.36
N GLY A 48 2.09 12.33 16.09
CA GLY A 48 2.79 13.50 15.55
C GLY A 48 4.30 13.29 15.32
N GLU A 49 4.84 12.10 15.58
CA GLU A 49 6.28 11.87 15.53
C GLU A 49 6.79 11.69 14.09
N GLN A 50 7.65 12.62 13.66
CA GLN A 50 8.07 12.75 12.26
C GLN A 50 8.81 11.52 11.71
N PHE A 51 9.52 10.77 12.55
CA PHE A 51 10.29 9.61 12.07
C PHE A 51 9.39 8.53 11.46
N TYR A 52 8.13 8.40 11.90
CA TYR A 52 7.18 7.48 11.28
C TYR A 52 6.88 7.88 9.84
N LYS A 53 6.62 9.17 9.59
CA LYS A 53 6.42 9.74 8.25
C LYS A 53 7.66 9.53 7.38
N THR A 54 8.85 9.82 7.90
CA THR A 54 10.11 9.62 7.16
C THR A 54 10.32 8.15 6.78
N LYS A 55 10.01 7.21 7.68
CA LYS A 55 10.11 5.77 7.40
C LYS A 55 9.06 5.32 6.38
N ALA A 56 7.81 5.79 6.49
CA ALA A 56 6.76 5.50 5.52
C ALA A 56 7.16 5.97 4.11
N GLN A 57 7.69 7.20 4.00
CA GLN A 57 8.19 7.74 2.74
C GLN A 57 9.36 6.92 2.19
N GLY A 58 10.31 6.51 3.04
CA GLY A 58 11.43 5.65 2.63
C GLY A 58 10.96 4.32 2.04
N ILE A 59 9.93 3.71 2.62
CA ILE A 59 9.32 2.48 2.08
C ILE A 59 8.61 2.77 0.75
N ALA A 60 7.77 3.81 0.69
CA ALA A 60 7.06 4.16 -0.55
C ALA A 60 8.02 4.41 -1.72
N ASN A 61 9.11 5.14 -1.47
CA ASN A 61 10.15 5.38 -2.47
C ASN A 61 10.81 4.10 -2.96
N ALA A 62 11.02 3.12 -2.07
CA ALA A 62 11.59 1.83 -2.44
C ALA A 62 10.64 0.97 -3.31
N LEU A 63 9.33 1.26 -3.27
CA LEU A 63 8.32 0.58 -4.08
C LEU A 63 8.10 1.22 -5.46
N LEU A 64 8.55 2.47 -5.68
CA LEU A 64 8.34 3.20 -6.95
C LEU A 64 8.78 2.43 -8.22
N PRO A 65 9.89 1.68 -8.24
CA PRO A 65 10.28 0.91 -9.43
C PRO A 65 9.25 -0.14 -9.87
N ALA A 66 8.29 -0.50 -9.02
CA ALA A 66 7.19 -1.37 -9.40
C ALA A 66 6.28 -0.75 -10.48
N PHE A 67 6.19 0.58 -10.50
CA PHE A 67 5.31 1.36 -11.36
C PHE A 67 5.98 1.77 -12.69
N GLU A 68 7.28 1.48 -12.85
CA GLU A 68 8.04 1.73 -14.09
C GLU A 68 7.67 0.69 -15.17
N THR A 69 6.40 0.73 -15.61
CA THR A 69 5.84 -0.09 -16.69
C THR A 69 5.28 0.81 -17.79
N PRO A 70 5.18 0.34 -19.05
CA PRO A 70 4.63 1.16 -20.14
C PRO A 70 3.21 1.69 -19.87
N SER A 71 2.40 0.97 -19.07
CA SER A 71 1.04 1.38 -18.70
C SER A 71 0.98 2.19 -17.40
N GLY A 72 2.07 2.26 -16.62
CA GLY A 72 2.09 2.81 -15.26
C GLY A 72 1.40 1.92 -14.21
N ILE A 73 0.82 0.78 -14.60
CA ILE A 73 0.26 -0.18 -13.65
C ILE A 73 1.40 -0.94 -12.98
N ALA A 74 1.40 -0.97 -11.65
CA ALA A 74 2.44 -1.62 -10.88
C ALA A 74 2.51 -3.13 -11.15
N LYS A 75 3.73 -3.66 -11.10
CA LYS A 75 3.95 -5.11 -10.95
C LYS A 75 3.81 -5.53 -9.48
N SER A 76 3.47 -6.79 -9.23
CA SER A 76 3.19 -7.29 -7.86
C SER A 76 4.41 -7.31 -6.93
N LEU A 77 5.60 -7.60 -7.46
CA LEU A 77 6.83 -7.76 -6.67
C LEU A 77 7.89 -6.75 -7.11
N VAL A 78 8.63 -6.22 -6.14
CA VAL A 78 9.78 -5.33 -6.39
C VAL A 78 10.93 -5.65 -5.46
N ASN A 79 12.14 -5.74 -6.01
CA ASN A 79 13.35 -5.80 -5.21
C ASN A 79 13.87 -4.36 -4.98
N PRO A 80 13.95 -3.88 -3.73
CA PRO A 80 14.31 -2.49 -3.43
C PRO A 80 15.80 -2.19 -3.69
N VAL A 81 16.66 -3.21 -3.81
CA VAL A 81 18.10 -3.07 -4.05
C VAL A 81 18.38 -3.07 -5.54
N THR A 82 17.95 -4.10 -6.26
CA THR A 82 18.19 -4.24 -7.71
C THR A 82 17.22 -3.41 -8.55
N LYS A 83 16.15 -2.88 -7.94
CA LYS A 83 15.04 -2.16 -8.59
C LYS A 83 14.29 -3.00 -9.63
N THR A 84 14.51 -4.32 -9.65
CA THR A 84 13.81 -5.21 -10.57
C THR A 84 12.41 -5.51 -10.06
N SER A 85 11.43 -5.41 -10.95
CA SER A 85 10.03 -5.68 -10.65
C SER A 85 9.46 -6.78 -11.55
N ILE A 86 8.69 -7.70 -10.98
CA ILE A 86 8.10 -8.85 -11.69
C ILE A 86 6.64 -9.04 -11.27
N ASN A 87 5.84 -9.59 -12.19
CA ASN A 87 4.55 -10.18 -11.84
C ASN A 87 4.78 -11.63 -11.39
N TYR A 88 3.76 -12.24 -10.80
CA TYR A 88 3.81 -13.66 -10.47
C TYR A 88 4.00 -14.49 -11.73
N ASN A 89 4.76 -15.58 -11.59
CA ASN A 89 5.14 -16.42 -12.73
C ASN A 89 3.93 -16.98 -13.50
N TRP A 90 2.78 -17.17 -12.85
CA TRP A 90 1.55 -17.65 -13.48
C TRP A 90 0.70 -16.54 -14.14
N ALA A 91 1.00 -15.26 -13.86
CA ALA A 91 0.32 -14.08 -14.40
C ALA A 91 1.17 -13.36 -15.48
N GLN A 92 2.17 -14.04 -16.06
CA GLN A 92 3.18 -13.45 -16.95
C GLN A 92 2.65 -12.95 -18.31
N SER A 93 1.39 -13.21 -18.68
CA SER A 93 0.79 -12.76 -19.95
C SER A 93 0.47 -11.25 -20.00
N GLY A 94 1.24 -10.41 -19.30
CA GLY A 94 1.06 -8.95 -19.29
C GLY A 94 -0.17 -8.46 -18.52
N SER A 95 -0.85 -9.34 -17.79
CA SER A 95 -1.99 -8.98 -16.96
C SER A 95 -1.53 -8.68 -15.53
N SER A 96 -1.83 -7.50 -15.01
CA SER A 96 -1.71 -7.23 -13.57
C SER A 96 -2.77 -8.04 -12.84
N ILE A 97 -2.42 -8.57 -11.66
CA ILE A 97 -3.33 -9.45 -10.92
C ILE A 97 -4.41 -8.59 -10.27
N LEU A 98 -5.53 -8.43 -10.98
CA LEU A 98 -6.73 -7.83 -10.43
C LEU A 98 -7.22 -8.57 -9.19
N ALA A 99 -6.88 -9.85 -8.99
CA ALA A 99 -7.28 -10.62 -7.80
C ALA A 99 -6.62 -10.15 -6.49
N GLU A 100 -5.41 -9.58 -6.51
CA GLU A 100 -4.82 -8.93 -5.32
C GLU A 100 -5.53 -7.62 -4.96
N PHE A 101 -6.19 -7.04 -5.97
CA PHE A 101 -7.00 -5.84 -5.84
C PHE A 101 -8.49 -6.17 -5.87
N GLY A 102 -8.91 -7.44 -5.90
CA GLY A 102 -10.25 -7.79 -6.38
C GLY A 102 -11.34 -7.31 -5.43
N ASP A 103 -11.12 -7.48 -4.14
CA ASP A 103 -12.00 -6.96 -3.08
C ASP A 103 -11.67 -5.50 -2.74
N SER A 104 -10.39 -5.22 -2.54
CA SER A 104 -9.86 -3.99 -1.98
C SER A 104 -9.95 -2.84 -2.99
N PHE A 105 -10.02 -3.11 -4.29
CA PHE A 105 -10.30 -2.10 -5.31
C PHE A 105 -11.66 -1.47 -5.06
N TYR A 106 -12.73 -2.27 -4.93
CA TYR A 106 -14.07 -1.75 -4.66
C TYR A 106 -14.15 -1.04 -3.31
N GLU A 107 -13.42 -1.54 -2.31
CA GLU A 107 -13.27 -0.90 -1.01
C GLU A 107 -12.58 0.47 -1.11
N TYR A 108 -11.51 0.58 -1.90
CA TYR A 108 -10.74 1.81 -2.05
C TYR A 108 -11.47 2.87 -2.88
N LEU A 109 -12.36 2.47 -3.80
CA LEU A 109 -13.22 3.44 -4.51
C LEU A 109 -14.10 4.21 -3.53
N ILE A 110 -14.80 3.52 -2.63
CA ILE A 110 -15.65 4.21 -1.64
C ILE A 110 -14.80 4.95 -0.59
N LYS A 111 -13.68 4.38 -0.14
CA LYS A 111 -12.78 5.05 0.79
C LYS A 111 -12.17 6.33 0.19
N SER A 112 -11.77 6.35 -1.08
CA SER A 112 -11.24 7.54 -1.76
C SER A 112 -12.28 8.67 -1.77
N TYR A 113 -13.52 8.35 -2.12
CA TYR A 113 -14.62 9.30 -2.05
C TYR A 113 -14.83 9.87 -0.65
N LEU A 114 -14.83 9.03 0.38
CA LEU A 114 -14.97 9.49 1.77
C LEU A 114 -13.77 10.32 2.24
N LEU A 115 -12.55 9.88 1.90
CA LEU A 115 -11.29 10.54 2.28
C LEU A 115 -11.16 11.95 1.68
N THR A 116 -11.65 12.14 0.45
CA THR A 116 -11.64 13.43 -0.26
C THR A 116 -12.80 14.34 0.14
N ASN A 117 -13.39 14.13 1.31
CA ASN A 117 -14.59 14.84 1.76
C ASN A 117 -15.70 14.83 0.70
N LYS A 118 -15.91 13.68 0.05
CA LYS A 118 -16.95 13.44 -0.96
C LYS A 118 -16.80 14.23 -2.26
N THR A 119 -15.57 14.63 -2.62
CA THR A 119 -15.32 15.40 -3.85
C THR A 119 -14.88 14.54 -5.03
N ASP A 120 -14.37 13.33 -4.80
CA ASP A 120 -13.98 12.40 -5.87
C ASP A 120 -15.21 11.75 -6.55
N SER A 121 -15.77 12.48 -7.51
CA SER A 121 -16.94 12.06 -8.30
C SER A 121 -16.67 10.83 -9.17
N GLN A 122 -15.41 10.58 -9.56
CA GLN A 122 -15.05 9.41 -10.35
C GLN A 122 -15.11 8.15 -9.49
N ALA A 123 -14.53 8.18 -8.29
CA ALA A 123 -14.49 7.01 -7.41
C ALA A 123 -15.90 6.56 -6.99
N ILE A 124 -16.79 7.50 -6.63
CA ILE A 124 -18.18 7.14 -6.26
C ILE A 124 -18.98 6.60 -7.44
N ARG A 125 -18.74 7.10 -8.67
CA ARG A 125 -19.40 6.58 -9.87
C ARG A 125 -18.98 5.12 -10.11
N MET A 126 -17.67 4.86 -10.11
CA MET A 126 -17.14 3.51 -10.32
C MET A 126 -17.62 2.53 -9.23
N HIS A 127 -17.69 2.97 -7.97
CA HIS A 127 -18.19 2.13 -6.88
C HIS A 127 -19.67 1.77 -7.04
N LYS A 128 -20.51 2.72 -7.46
CA LYS A 128 -21.94 2.50 -7.71
C LYS A 128 -22.16 1.55 -8.88
N GLU A 129 -21.48 1.78 -10.01
CA GLU A 129 -21.57 0.91 -11.18
C GLU A 129 -21.19 -0.54 -10.85
N ALA A 130 -20.11 -0.73 -10.09
CA ALA A 130 -19.71 -2.05 -9.62
C ALA A 130 -20.75 -2.69 -8.69
N SER A 131 -21.28 -1.93 -7.74
CA SER A 131 -22.28 -2.42 -6.78
C SER A 131 -23.58 -2.84 -7.48
N ASP A 132 -24.06 -2.02 -8.42
CA ASP A 132 -25.26 -2.31 -9.21
C ASP A 132 -25.07 -3.56 -10.08
N ALA A 133 -23.87 -3.77 -10.63
CA ALA A 133 -23.55 -4.96 -11.41
C ALA A 133 -23.54 -6.23 -10.55
N ILE A 134 -22.99 -6.15 -9.33
CA ILE A 134 -22.95 -7.27 -8.38
C ILE A 134 -24.36 -7.63 -7.90
N GLN A 135 -25.21 -6.64 -7.62
CA GLN A 135 -26.57 -6.86 -7.12
C GLN A 135 -27.55 -7.42 -8.17
N LYS A 136 -27.21 -7.34 -9.46
CA LYS A 136 -28.01 -7.87 -10.57
C LYS A 136 -27.76 -9.35 -10.85
N GLN A 137 -26.82 -9.99 -10.13
CA GLN A 137 -26.58 -11.43 -10.15
C GLN A 137 -27.45 -12.13 -9.10
#